data_AF-V5GRG6-F1
#
_entry.id   AF-V5GRG6-F1
#
_cell.length_a   1.000
_cell.length_b   1.000
_cell.length_c   1.000
_cell.angle_alpha   90.00
_cell.angle_beta   90.00
_cell.angle_gamma   90.00
#
_symmetry.space_group_name_H-M   'P 1'
#
loop_
_entity.id
_entity.type
_entity.pdbx_description
1 polymer ?
#
loop_
_entity_poly.entity_id
_entity_poly.type
_entity_poly.pdbx_seq_one_letter_code
_entity_poly.pdbx_strand_id
1 'polypeptide(L)'
;VSAWLDLHFPKCWIGRNGAIMWPPRFPDLNPLDFFYWDHMKQLVYAKPNHMRNDLLQKINVAAEQIQVTVDLRRVYNSLVKRCRAYIEVNGQHFEHLLK
;
A
#
# COMPACT_ATOMS: atom_id res chain seq x y z
N VAL A 1 -9.79 0.13 19.19
CA VAL A 1 -8.80 -0.03 18.10
C VAL A 1 -7.52 0.75 18.41
N SER A 2 -7.57 2.07 18.61
CA SER A 2 -6.38 2.88 18.92
C SER A 2 -5.58 2.37 20.13
N ALA A 3 -6.22 2.11 21.27
CA ALA A 3 -5.54 1.56 22.45
C ALA A 3 -4.81 0.23 22.21
N TRP A 4 -5.33 -0.63 21.32
CA TRP A 4 -4.67 -1.88 20.96
C TRP A 4 -3.44 -1.61 20.08
N LEU A 5 -3.55 -0.68 19.13
CA LEU A 5 -2.44 -0.27 18.27
C LEU A 5 -1.35 0.48 19.04
N ASP A 6 -1.73 1.31 20.01
CA ASP A 6 -0.80 2.01 20.90
C ASP A 6 0.04 1.01 21.71
N LEU A 7 -0.57 -0.11 22.11
CA LEU A 7 0.12 -1.17 22.85
C LEU A 7 1.06 -2.01 21.96
N HIS A 8 0.62 -2.40 20.76
CA HIS A 8 1.36 -3.33 19.90
C HIS A 8 2.32 -2.64 18.92
N PHE A 9 2.06 -1.38 18.59
CA PHE A 9 2.83 -0.58 17.63
C PHE A 9 3.10 0.83 18.18
N PRO A 10 3.71 0.94 19.37
CA PRO A 10 3.87 2.22 20.06
C PRO A 10 4.64 3.20 19.17
N LYS A 11 4.06 4.38 18.94
CA LYS A 11 4.59 5.45 18.08
C LYS A 11 4.80 5.11 16.60
N CYS A 12 4.39 3.92 16.17
CA CYS A 12 4.69 3.41 14.83
C CYS A 12 3.45 3.31 13.92
N TRP A 13 2.25 3.34 14.49
CA TRP A 13 1.02 3.21 13.70
C TRP A 13 0.50 4.56 13.20
N ILE A 14 -0.12 4.50 12.03
CA ILE A 14 -0.54 5.65 11.22
C ILE A 14 -2.08 5.68 11.22
N GLY A 15 -2.68 6.85 11.48
CA GLY A 15 -4.14 7.00 11.43
C GLY A 15 -4.62 8.38 11.83
N ARG A 16 -5.93 8.63 11.75
CA ARG A 16 -6.52 9.97 12.03
C ARG A 16 -6.18 10.52 13.41
N ASN A 17 -5.99 9.64 14.40
CA ASN A 17 -5.58 9.98 15.76
C ASN A 17 -4.37 9.13 16.22
N GLY A 18 -3.55 8.68 15.27
CA GLY A 18 -2.34 7.89 15.56
C GLY A 18 -1.16 8.78 15.91
N ALA A 19 -0.06 8.14 16.32
CA ALA A 19 1.20 8.84 16.58
C ALA A 19 1.69 9.62 15.35
N ILE A 20 1.36 9.13 14.15
CA ILE A 20 1.56 9.82 12.89
C ILE A 20 0.18 10.14 12.32
N MET A 21 -0.19 11.42 12.31
CA MET A 21 -1.44 11.89 11.74
C MET A 21 -1.45 11.65 10.23
N TRP A 22 -2.43 10.90 9.76
CA TRP A 22 -2.59 10.61 8.34
C TRP A 22 -3.79 11.32 7.75
N PRO A 23 -3.66 11.93 6.56
CA PRO A 23 -4.76 12.64 5.94
C PRO A 23 -5.91 11.68 5.56
N PRO A 24 -7.17 12.15 5.62
CA PRO A 24 -8.32 11.35 5.23
C PRO A 24 -8.32 11.06 3.72
N ARG A 25 -8.62 9.81 3.34
CA ARG A 25 -8.89 9.36 1.95
C ARG A 25 -7.70 9.42 0.98
N PHE A 26 -6.54 8.90 1.35
CA PHE A 26 -5.38 8.84 0.44
C PHE A 26 -4.86 7.41 0.19
N PRO A 27 -5.49 6.64 -0.73
CA PRO A 27 -4.91 5.37 -1.20
C PRO A 27 -3.52 5.59 -1.83
N ASP A 28 -3.29 6.76 -2.44
CA ASP A 28 -2.00 7.13 -3.03
C ASP A 28 -0.84 7.31 -2.05
N LEU A 29 -1.09 7.33 -0.75
CA LEU A 29 -0.04 7.36 0.26
C LEU A 29 0.15 6.01 0.95
N ASN A 30 -0.76 5.05 0.76
CA ASN A 30 -0.65 3.73 1.37
C ASN A 30 0.15 2.77 0.46
N PRO A 31 1.33 2.28 0.88
CA PRO A 31 2.11 1.33 0.10
C PRO A 31 1.39 0.03 -0.25
N LEU A 32 0.41 -0.37 0.57
CA LEU A 32 -0.41 -1.52 0.22
C LEU A 32 -1.31 -1.22 -0.97
N ASP A 33 -1.88 -0.03 -1.05
CA ASP A 33 -2.81 0.35 -2.12
C ASP A 33 -2.08 0.67 -3.43
N PHE A 34 -1.08 1.55 -3.40
CA PHE A 34 -0.40 1.97 -4.65
C PHE A 34 0.59 0.93 -5.21
N PHE A 35 0.95 -0.08 -4.42
CA PHE A 35 1.93 -1.09 -4.82
C PHE A 35 1.42 -2.52 -4.63
N TYR A 36 1.17 -2.95 -3.39
CA TYR A 36 0.97 -4.37 -3.10
C TYR A 36 -0.30 -4.93 -3.76
N TRP A 37 -1.44 -4.29 -3.55
CA TRP A 37 -2.73 -4.75 -4.07
C TRP A 37 -2.81 -4.64 -5.58
N ASP A 38 -2.22 -3.61 -6.18
CA ASP A 38 -2.18 -3.48 -7.64
C ASP A 38 -1.28 -4.55 -8.29
N HIS A 39 -0.10 -4.82 -7.72
CA HIS A 39 0.75 -5.91 -8.17
C HIS A 39 0.06 -7.27 -8.01
N MET A 40 -0.57 -7.50 -6.85
CA MET A 40 -1.28 -8.75 -6.57
C MET A 40 -2.43 -8.96 -7.56
N LYS A 41 -3.23 -7.93 -7.85
CA LYS A 41 -4.29 -8.02 -8.87
C LYS A 41 -3.71 -8.39 -10.23
N GLN A 42 -2.59 -7.77 -10.64
CA GLN A 42 -1.96 -8.09 -11.93
C GLN A 42 -1.54 -9.56 -12.01
N LEU A 43 -0.97 -10.13 -10.95
CA LEU A 43 -0.59 -11.54 -10.91
C LEU A 43 -1.79 -12.48 -10.87
N VAL A 44 -2.76 -12.20 -9.99
CA VAL A 44 -3.94 -13.07 -9.77
C VAL A 44 -4.86 -13.11 -11.00
N TYR A 45 -4.98 -11.99 -11.71
CA TYR A 45 -5.85 -11.86 -12.89
C TYR A 45 -5.11 -11.95 -14.22
N ALA A 46 -3.80 -12.26 -14.23
CA ALA A 46 -3.03 -12.50 -15.45
C ALA A 46 -3.62 -13.64 -16.30
N LYS A 47 -4.33 -14.58 -15.66
CA LYS A 47 -5.05 -15.68 -16.32
C LYS A 47 -6.50 -15.73 -15.83
N PRO A 48 -7.46 -16.16 -16.68
CA PRO A 48 -8.84 -16.37 -16.25
C PRO A 48 -8.94 -17.28 -15.02
N ASN A 49 -9.90 -16.95 -14.15
CA ASN A 49 -10.20 -17.70 -12.94
C ASN A 49 -11.56 -18.38 -13.14
N HIS A 50 -11.61 -19.71 -13.01
CA HIS A 50 -12.84 -20.47 -13.25
C HIS A 50 -13.53 -20.93 -11.96
N MET A 51 -12.79 -21.02 -10.85
CA MET A 51 -13.27 -21.51 -9.57
C MET A 51 -12.66 -20.75 -8.40
N ARG A 52 -13.36 -20.74 -7.26
CA ARG A 52 -12.89 -20.12 -6.02
C ARG A 52 -11.52 -20.67 -5.56
N ASN A 53 -11.30 -21.97 -5.67
CA ASN A 53 -10.06 -22.60 -5.21
C ASN A 53 -8.86 -22.17 -6.05
N ASP A 54 -9.04 -22.01 -7.36
CA ASP A 54 -8.01 -21.49 -8.26
C ASP A 54 -7.64 -20.05 -7.89
N LEU A 55 -8.64 -19.21 -7.57
CA LEU A 55 -8.40 -17.85 -7.09
C LEU A 55 -7.59 -17.83 -5.78
N LEU A 56 -7.96 -18.66 -4.80
CA LEU A 56 -7.24 -18.76 -3.52
C LEU A 56 -5.79 -19.22 -3.73
N GLN A 57 -5.57 -20.22 -4.58
CA GLN A 57 -4.24 -20.70 -4.92
C GLN A 57 -3.40 -19.61 -5.59
N LYS A 58 -3.97 -18.89 -6.56
CA LYS A 58 -3.29 -17.77 -7.24
C LYS A 58 -2.95 -16.63 -6.28
N ILE A 59 -3.82 -16.31 -5.32
CA ILE A 59 -3.53 -15.29 -4.29
C ILE A 59 -2.32 -15.71 -3.46
N ASN A 60 -2.26 -16.96 -3.00
CA ASN A 60 -1.13 -17.44 -2.21
C ASN A 60 0.19 -17.42 -3.02
N VAL A 61 0.16 -17.93 -4.25
CA VAL A 61 1.33 -17.91 -5.14
C VAL A 61 1.78 -16.47 -5.44
N ALA A 62 0.84 -15.55 -5.70
CA ALA A 62 1.14 -14.15 -5.93
C ALA A 62 1.74 -13.48 -4.68
N ALA A 63 1.25 -13.80 -3.48
CA ALA A 63 1.78 -13.28 -2.23
C ALA A 63 3.23 -13.75 -2.00
N GLU A 64 3.52 -15.04 -2.20
CA GLU A 64 4.88 -15.59 -2.13
C GLU A 64 5.81 -14.94 -3.16
N GLN A 65 5.34 -14.81 -4.40
CA GLN A 65 6.11 -14.17 -5.47
C GLN A 65 6.45 -12.72 -5.13
N ILE A 66 5.47 -11.93 -4.67
CA ILE A 66 5.72 -10.54 -4.26
C ILE A 66 6.71 -10.49 -3.11
N GLN A 67 6.59 -11.37 -2.11
CA GLN A 67 7.50 -11.40 -0.97
C GLN A 67 8.95 -11.65 -1.39
N VAL A 68 9.19 -12.51 -2.37
CA VAL A 68 10.54 -12.83 -2.86
C VAL A 68 11.10 -11.78 -3.81
N THR A 69 10.23 -11.12 -4.60
CA THR A 69 10.65 -10.20 -5.68
C THR A 69 10.63 -8.73 -5.30
N VAL A 70 9.95 -8.34 -4.21
CA VAL A 70 9.81 -6.93 -3.84
C VAL A 70 11.12 -6.30 -3.40
N ASP A 71 11.46 -5.17 -4.03
CA ASP A 71 12.46 -4.24 -3.49
C ASP A 71 11.77 -3.19 -2.61
N LEU A 72 11.82 -3.40 -1.29
CA LEU A 72 11.25 -2.47 -0.31
C LEU A 72 11.88 -1.08 -0.37
N ARG A 73 13.13 -0.95 -0.85
CA ARG A 73 13.77 0.37 -1.00
C ARG A 73 13.05 1.19 -2.07
N ARG A 74 12.65 0.55 -3.18
CA ARG A 74 11.88 1.20 -4.24
C ARG A 74 10.49 1.63 -3.75
N VAL A 75 9.82 0.79 -2.96
CA VAL A 75 8.52 1.12 -2.35
C VAL A 75 8.67 2.31 -1.39
N TYR A 76 9.69 2.29 -0.55
CA TYR A 76 10.00 3.39 0.37
C TYR A 76 10.30 4.70 -0.36
N ASN A 77 11.14 4.67 -1.40
CA ASN A 77 11.47 5.85 -2.19
C ASN A 77 10.22 6.43 -2.89
N SER A 78 9.33 5.57 -3.39
CA SER A 78 8.04 5.96 -3.95
C SER A 78 7.16 6.65 -2.91
N LEU A 79 7.05 6.10 -1.70
CA LEU A 79 6.32 6.70 -0.59
C LEU A 79 6.85 8.10 -0.27
N VAL A 80 8.17 8.28 -0.17
CA VAL A 80 8.78 9.60 0.08
C VAL A 80 8.47 10.59 -1.04
N LYS A 81 8.55 10.17 -2.32
CA LYS A 81 8.19 11.02 -3.48
C LYS A 81 6.72 11.45 -3.40
N ARG A 82 5.82 10.51 -3.10
CA ARG A 82 4.38 10.76 -2.97
C ARG A 82 4.05 11.70 -1.80
N CYS A 83 4.68 11.51 -0.63
CA CYS A 83 4.53 12.43 0.50
C CYS A 83 5.00 13.86 0.17
N ARG A 84 6.13 14.00 -0.53
CA ARG A 84 6.62 15.33 -0.96
C ARG A 84 5.67 16.01 -1.94
N ALA A 85 5.20 15.27 -2.94
CA ALA A 85 4.24 15.77 -3.92
C ALA A 85 2.91 16.18 -3.26
N TYR A 86 2.43 15.41 -2.28
CA TYR A 86 1.25 15.77 -1.48
C TYR A 86 1.42 17.09 -0.71
N ILE A 87 2.61 17.31 -0.12
CA ILE A 87 2.92 18.57 0.58
C ILE A 87 2.98 19.73 -0.41
N GLU A 88 3.60 19.54 -1.58
CA GLU A 88 3.75 20.56 -2.62
C GLU A 88 2.39 21.10 -3.11
N VAL A 89 1.39 20.24 -3.22
CA VAL A 89 0.03 20.63 -3.63
C VAL A 89 -0.90 20.94 -2.46
N ASN A 90 -0.37 21.17 -1.26
CA ASN A 90 -1.14 21.46 -0.03
C ASN A 90 -2.27 20.44 0.25
N GLY A 91 -1.99 19.17 -0.02
CA GLY A 91 -2.91 18.07 0.22
C GLY A 91 -3.99 17.82 -0.84
N GLN A 92 -3.88 18.46 -2.01
CA GLN A 92 -4.70 18.14 -3.18
C GLN A 92 -4.16 16.92 -3.96
N HIS A 93 -4.78 16.61 -5.11
CA HIS A 93 -4.35 15.57 -6.04
C HIS A 93 -2.96 15.88 -6.63
N PHE A 94 -2.04 14.90 -6.55
CA PHE A 94 -0.62 15.08 -6.88
C PHE A 94 -0.09 14.07 -7.91
N GLU A 95 -0.97 13.24 -8.48
CA GLU A 95 -0.61 12.15 -9.40
C GLU A 95 0.11 12.70 -10.65
N HIS A 96 -0.22 13.93 -11.06
CA HIS A 96 0.44 14.65 -12.14
C HIS A 96 1.93 14.94 -11.89
N LEU A 97 2.36 14.95 -10.63
CA LEU A 97 3.75 15.15 -10.19
C LEU A 97 4.55 13.85 -10.06
N LEU A 98 3.91 12.68 -10.18
CA LEU A 98 4.55 11.38 -9.97
C LEU A 98 5.28 10.82 -11.21
N LYS A 99 5.23 11.53 -12.34
CA LYS A 99 5.90 11.14 -13.60
C LYS A 99 7.40 10.87 -13.41
#